data_AF-A0A2N9HTS5-F1
#
_entry.id   AF-A0A2N9HTS5-F1
#
_cell.length_a   1.000
_cell.length_b   1.000
_cell.length_c   1.000
_cell.angle_alpha   90.00
_cell.angle_beta   90.00
_cell.angle_gamma   90.00
#
_symmetry.space_group_name_H-M   'P 1'
#
loop_
_entity.id
_entity.type
_entity.pdbx_description
1 polymer ?
#
loop_
_entity_poly.entity_id
_entity_poly.type
_entity_poly.pdbx_seq_one_letter_code
_entity_poly.pdbx_strand_id
1 'polypeptide(L)'
;MPLLEGGKILDSVLIVNECLDSILKSRSLGCCVKLSLVYAEMFPSGFFQSYRGLRQFDPQSPLLFIIVIEALSRLLERAVGGDFLPGFTIRGTLGSTMTISHLLFLDDTLIFYGADPEQVRHLKGVFVWFRALLGLKINLGKFELVLVGAVADVEVLSETLGCKGWIGVVGWIEFAGLLPPKLLLKVGETVDQLLIHCPVGWELWTMVFFPFGRLGATPIMELMIASGKAVPKLQLEHGLAVDRVYTGSFMTSLDMAGFSISIMKADETILQRLDAATKAPYWPVGVDGNHPAAKIPVPMPPSRSTKSDESFSQPPQLSQEGHILEVAIEAAANAVINLRDSLNEWDGKVGDGDCGSTMYKGATAILEDIKNYPLNDAAETVNEIGSSIRRIMGGTSGILYSIICKAAYAQLKASSQPVVTAKQWAEALEASIAAVCKYGGASAGYRTLLDALIPASTMLQERLNAGDDPCIAFVLSSEAALAGAESTKHMQAQAGRSTYVSGEILASVPDPGAMAAASWYTAAALAVKDKYGASS
;
A
#
# COMPACT_ATOMS: atom_id res chain seq x y z
N MET A 1 16.45 -13.26 -16.28
CA MET A 1 16.43 -13.50 -14.81
C MET A 1 17.86 -13.32 -14.31
N PRO A 2 18.17 -12.52 -13.28
CA PRO A 2 17.31 -11.64 -12.48
C PRO A 2 17.76 -10.16 -12.30
N LEU A 3 16.75 -9.30 -12.02
CA LEU A 3 16.65 -8.06 -11.20
C LEU A 3 17.64 -6.89 -11.39
N LEU A 4 17.23 -5.71 -11.90
CA LEU A 4 16.47 -4.58 -11.30
C LEU A 4 17.27 -3.77 -10.26
N GLU A 5 17.61 -2.51 -10.59
CA GLU A 5 17.76 -1.41 -9.63
C GLU A 5 17.44 -0.08 -10.35
N GLY A 6 16.20 0.39 -10.19
CA GLY A 6 15.73 1.67 -10.70
C GLY A 6 16.28 2.81 -9.85
N GLY A 7 17.22 3.56 -10.43
CA GLY A 7 17.75 4.78 -9.85
C GLY A 7 16.66 5.86 -9.78
N LYS A 8 16.37 6.33 -8.57
CA LYS A 8 15.68 7.59 -8.37
C LYS A 8 16.74 8.65 -8.05
N ILE A 9 17.14 9.35 -9.10
CA ILE A 9 17.93 10.58 -9.08
C ILE A 9 17.13 11.51 -9.99
N LEU A 10 16.14 12.28 -9.53
CA LEU A 10 15.54 13.27 -10.45
C LEU A 10 14.99 14.56 -9.83
N ASP A 11 14.40 14.64 -8.63
CA ASP A 11 13.55 15.82 -8.36
C ASP A 11 14.27 17.11 -7.91
N SER A 12 15.29 17.07 -7.04
CA SER A 12 16.06 18.29 -6.66
C SER A 12 16.95 18.77 -7.78
N VAL A 13 17.54 17.84 -8.53
CA VAL A 13 18.29 18.12 -9.74
C VAL A 13 17.33 18.73 -10.77
N LEU A 14 16.11 18.21 -10.96
CA LEU A 14 15.14 18.83 -11.86
C LEU A 14 14.74 20.24 -11.43
N ILE A 15 14.38 20.47 -10.16
CA ILE A 15 13.90 21.78 -9.71
C ILE A 15 15.01 22.82 -9.82
N VAL A 16 16.22 22.49 -9.37
CA VAL A 16 17.38 23.38 -9.50
C VAL A 16 17.74 23.55 -10.97
N ASN A 17 17.67 22.50 -11.80
CA ASN A 17 17.95 22.56 -13.24
C ASN A 17 16.91 23.40 -13.99
N GLU A 18 15.62 23.31 -13.68
CA GLU A 18 14.57 24.16 -14.25
C GLU A 18 14.72 25.61 -13.81
N CYS A 19 15.11 25.86 -12.55
CA CYS A 19 15.45 27.21 -12.08
C CYS A 19 16.65 27.78 -12.85
N LEU A 20 17.72 27.00 -13.00
CA LEU A 20 18.95 27.39 -13.70
C LEU A 20 18.71 27.58 -15.21
N ASP A 21 17.95 26.69 -15.84
CA ASP A 21 17.60 26.73 -17.26
C ASP A 21 16.66 27.90 -17.57
N SER A 22 15.72 28.21 -16.67
CA SER A 22 14.89 29.43 -16.75
C SER A 22 15.74 30.71 -16.68
N ILE A 23 16.76 30.75 -15.81
CA ILE A 23 17.72 31.86 -15.70
C ILE A 23 18.51 32.02 -17.01
N LEU A 24 19.11 30.94 -17.52
CA LEU A 24 19.86 30.96 -18.79
C LEU A 24 19.01 31.42 -19.97
N LYS A 25 17.75 30.97 -20.04
CA LYS A 25 16.79 31.37 -21.10
C LYS A 25 16.34 32.83 -20.99
N SER A 26 16.30 33.40 -19.78
CA SER A 26 15.89 34.79 -19.52
C SER A 26 16.95 35.86 -19.81
N ARG A 27 18.21 35.46 -20.10
CA ARG A 27 19.40 36.34 -20.21
C ARG A 27 19.66 37.22 -18.98
N SER A 28 19.06 36.91 -17.84
CA SER A 28 19.35 37.59 -16.57
C SER A 28 20.59 36.96 -15.91
N LEU A 29 21.46 37.80 -15.34
CA LEU A 29 22.69 37.37 -14.66
C LEU A 29 22.37 37.11 -13.18
N GLY A 30 22.65 35.89 -12.68
CA GLY A 30 22.27 35.47 -11.33
C GLY A 30 23.42 34.82 -10.56
N CYS A 31 23.35 34.88 -9.24
CA CYS A 31 24.23 34.14 -8.34
C CYS A 31 23.38 33.27 -7.40
N CYS A 32 23.87 32.08 -7.09
CA CYS A 32 23.31 31.22 -6.05
C CYS A 32 24.36 31.06 -4.96
N VAL A 33 23.96 31.19 -3.69
CA VAL A 33 24.85 30.85 -2.58
C VAL A 33 24.35 29.55 -1.98
N LYS A 34 25.24 28.56 -2.00
CA LYS A 34 25.08 27.34 -1.21
C LYS A 34 25.59 27.62 0.19
N LEU A 35 24.66 27.61 1.12
CA LEU A 35 24.90 27.79 2.54
C LEU A 35 24.85 26.42 3.22
N SER A 36 26.01 25.86 3.56
CA SER A 36 26.05 24.71 4.47
C SER A 36 26.03 25.22 5.92
N LEU A 37 24.84 25.25 6.53
CA LEU A 37 24.67 25.64 7.93
C LEU A 37 25.16 24.51 8.84
N VAL A 38 26.45 24.51 9.16
CA VAL A 38 26.94 23.70 10.27
C VAL A 38 26.80 24.48 11.55
N TYR A 39 25.92 24.03 12.45
CA TYR A 39 25.81 24.50 13.83
C TYR A 39 27.04 24.04 14.63
N ALA A 40 28.21 24.54 14.26
CA ALA A 40 29.38 24.50 15.12
C ALA A 40 29.36 25.80 15.92
N GLU A 41 28.94 25.69 17.19
CA GLU A 41 29.06 26.71 18.23
C GLU A 41 27.89 27.70 18.39
N MET A 42 26.74 27.20 18.85
CA MET A 42 25.92 27.97 19.81
C MET A 42 26.75 28.17 21.09
N PHE A 43 27.44 29.29 21.21
CA PHE A 43 27.86 29.82 22.51
C PHE A 43 26.80 30.82 22.97
N PRO A 44 26.05 30.57 24.06
CA PRO A 44 25.25 31.62 24.67
C PRO A 44 26.22 32.66 25.25
N SER A 45 26.29 33.85 24.63
CA SER A 45 26.94 34.98 25.28
C SER A 45 25.93 35.66 26.21
N GLY A 46 25.94 35.27 27.50
CA GLY A 46 25.15 35.87 28.58
C GLY A 46 24.32 34.88 29.41
N PHE A 47 24.15 35.21 30.71
CA PHE A 47 23.39 34.58 31.82
C PHE A 47 23.55 33.07 32.10
N PHE A 48 23.88 32.24 31.12
CA PHE A 48 24.15 30.81 31.28
C PHE A 48 25.57 30.46 30.82
N GLN A 49 26.40 29.92 31.71
CA GLN A 49 27.67 29.28 31.33
C GLN A 49 27.39 27.86 30.85
N SER A 50 27.67 27.56 29.57
CA SER A 50 27.66 26.20 29.03
C SER A 50 29.09 25.70 28.79
N TYR A 51 29.33 24.40 29.06
CA TYR A 51 30.67 23.81 28.97
C TYR A 51 30.94 23.11 27.61
N ARG A 52 29.93 22.89 26.75
CA ARG A 52 30.03 22.36 25.36
C ARG A 52 28.80 22.75 24.51
N GLY A 53 28.97 22.98 23.20
CA GLY A 53 27.88 23.34 22.24
C GLY A 53 27.11 22.13 21.67
N LEU A 54 25.92 22.39 21.11
CA LEU A 54 25.04 21.42 20.44
C LEU A 54 25.78 20.68 19.32
N ARG A 55 25.73 19.34 19.33
CA ARG A 55 26.33 18.48 18.30
C ARG A 55 25.23 17.89 17.40
N GLN A 56 25.59 17.59 16.15
CA GLN A 56 24.84 16.67 15.29
C GLN A 56 24.52 15.42 16.13
N PHE A 57 23.28 14.89 16.06
CA PHE A 57 22.73 13.79 16.90
C PHE A 57 22.12 14.15 18.27
N ASP A 58 21.94 15.43 18.61
CA ASP A 58 21.08 15.80 19.76
C ASP A 58 19.58 15.63 19.41
N PRO A 59 18.78 14.93 20.23
CA PRO A 59 17.34 14.72 19.98
C PRO A 59 16.51 16.01 19.80
N GLN A 60 16.98 17.16 20.30
CA GLN A 60 16.31 18.46 20.12
C GLN A 60 16.78 19.22 18.86
N SER A 61 17.88 18.81 18.23
CA SER A 61 18.51 19.50 17.10
C SER A 61 17.60 19.69 15.89
N PRO A 62 16.74 18.73 15.47
CA PRO A 62 15.92 18.90 14.27
C PRO A 62 14.76 19.90 14.45
N LEU A 63 14.14 19.96 15.64
CA LEU A 63 13.05 20.92 15.90
C LEU A 63 13.61 22.34 16.07
N LEU A 64 14.71 22.49 16.80
CA LEU A 64 15.43 23.76 16.89
C LEU A 64 15.88 24.22 15.51
N PHE A 65 16.36 23.30 14.67
CA PHE A 65 16.69 23.60 13.27
C PHE A 65 15.48 24.14 12.50
N ILE A 66 14.32 23.50 12.58
CA ILE A 66 13.09 23.96 11.91
C ILE A 66 12.70 25.37 12.38
N ILE A 67 12.72 25.62 13.69
CA ILE A 67 12.37 26.94 14.25
C ILE A 67 13.37 28.01 13.81
N VAL A 68 14.67 27.69 13.83
CA VAL A 68 15.74 28.59 13.43
C VAL A 68 15.69 28.87 11.93
N ILE A 69 15.44 27.86 11.11
CA ILE A 69 15.32 27.99 9.66
C ILE A 69 14.04 28.71 9.25
N GLU A 70 12.92 28.51 9.94
CA GLU A 70 11.70 29.29 9.76
C GLU A 70 11.94 30.78 10.06
N ALA A 71 12.74 31.10 11.10
CA ALA A 71 13.13 32.47 11.38
C ALA A 71 14.00 33.07 10.25
N LEU A 72 14.92 32.29 9.68
CA LEU A 72 15.73 32.71 8.51
C LEU A 72 14.83 32.95 7.28
N SER A 73 13.92 32.02 7.01
CA SER A 73 12.95 32.09 5.92
C SER A 73 12.15 33.39 5.99
N ARG A 74 11.61 33.73 7.15
CA ARG A 74 10.86 34.99 7.36
C ARG A 74 11.69 36.26 7.17
N LEU A 75 12.98 36.22 7.51
CA LEU A 75 13.87 37.37 7.26
C LEU A 75 14.15 37.54 5.77
N LEU A 76 14.34 36.44 5.04
CA LEU A 76 14.52 36.45 3.59
C LEU A 76 13.24 36.90 2.89
N GLU A 77 12.06 36.42 3.29
CA GLU A 77 10.76 36.86 2.76
C GLU A 77 10.53 38.37 2.99
N ARG A 78 10.92 38.90 4.15
CA ARG A 78 10.86 40.36 4.41
C ARG A 78 11.81 41.15 3.53
N ALA A 79 13.01 40.63 3.26
CA ALA A 79 13.95 41.27 2.36
C ALA A 79 13.46 41.23 0.90
N VAL A 80 12.77 40.16 0.49
CA VAL A 80 12.09 40.04 -0.80
C VAL A 80 10.94 41.04 -0.90
N GLY A 81 10.06 41.09 0.11
CA GLY A 81 8.91 42.02 0.13
C GLY A 81 9.28 43.50 0.22
N GLY A 82 10.52 43.81 0.57
CA GLY A 82 11.09 45.17 0.55
C GLY A 82 11.95 45.48 -0.67
N ASP A 83 11.95 44.63 -1.70
CA ASP A 83 12.77 44.74 -2.93
C ASP A 83 14.30 44.75 -2.69
N PHE A 84 14.77 44.34 -1.51
CA PHE A 84 16.20 44.28 -1.18
C PHE A 84 16.87 42.99 -1.71
N LEU A 85 16.10 41.90 -1.79
CA LEU A 85 16.49 40.60 -2.32
C LEU A 85 15.38 40.05 -3.21
N PRO A 86 15.22 40.52 -4.46
CA PRO A 86 14.04 40.24 -5.29
C PRO A 86 13.84 38.76 -5.68
N GLY A 87 14.76 37.85 -5.32
CA GLY A 87 14.68 36.42 -5.67
C GLY A 87 14.69 36.17 -7.18
N PHE A 88 14.37 34.95 -7.59
CA PHE A 88 14.22 34.59 -9.01
C PHE A 88 12.77 34.26 -9.36
N THR A 89 12.25 34.96 -10.36
CA THR A 89 10.89 34.74 -10.88
C THR A 89 10.89 33.65 -11.93
N ILE A 90 10.27 32.52 -11.61
CA ILE A 90 10.02 31.40 -12.51
C ILE A 90 8.67 31.62 -13.19
N ARG A 91 8.63 31.52 -14.52
CA ARG A 91 7.39 31.53 -15.30
C ARG A 91 6.88 30.11 -15.48
N GLY A 92 5.68 29.84 -14.95
CA GLY A 92 4.96 28.60 -15.20
C GLY A 92 4.32 28.55 -16.58
N THR A 93 3.93 27.34 -17.00
CA THR A 93 3.33 27.03 -18.32
C THR A 93 2.00 27.74 -18.61
N LEU A 94 1.35 28.31 -17.60
CA LEU A 94 0.04 28.97 -17.69
C LEU A 94 0.09 30.50 -17.45
N GLY A 95 1.29 31.10 -17.52
CA GLY A 95 1.47 32.55 -17.32
C GLY A 95 1.52 32.99 -15.85
N SER A 96 1.45 32.05 -14.89
CA SER A 96 1.71 32.32 -13.47
C SER A 96 3.21 32.52 -13.23
N THR A 97 3.56 33.56 -12.48
CA THR A 97 4.93 33.84 -12.04
C THR A 97 5.10 33.48 -10.58
N MET A 98 6.12 32.70 -10.23
CA MET A 98 6.48 32.36 -8.85
C MET A 98 7.89 32.82 -8.55
N THR A 99 8.08 33.62 -7.51
CA THR A 99 9.40 34.09 -7.08
C THR A 99 9.98 33.16 -6.02
N ILE A 100 11.14 32.58 -6.30
CA ILE A 100 11.90 31.74 -5.36
C ILE A 100 13.08 32.55 -4.84
N SER A 101 13.15 32.75 -3.52
CA SER A 101 14.28 33.43 -2.87
C SER A 101 15.23 32.45 -2.17
N HIS A 102 14.74 31.31 -1.70
CA HIS A 102 15.56 30.30 -1.03
C HIS A 102 14.91 28.90 -1.06
N LEU A 103 15.74 27.86 -0.96
CA LEU A 103 15.37 26.46 -0.81
C LEU A 103 16.11 25.85 0.39
N LEU A 104 15.39 25.14 1.24
CA LEU A 104 15.89 24.63 2.52
C LEU A 104 16.01 23.10 2.44
N PHE A 105 17.22 22.58 2.62
CA PHE A 105 17.53 21.15 2.76
C PHE A 105 18.13 20.86 4.14
N LEU A 106 18.19 19.57 4.50
CA LEU A 106 18.70 19.08 5.79
C LEU A 106 20.12 19.57 6.11
N ASP A 107 21.01 19.57 5.11
CA ASP A 107 22.42 19.95 5.28
C ASP A 107 22.78 21.27 4.56
N ASP A 108 21.96 21.70 3.60
CA ASP A 108 22.24 22.83 2.70
C ASP A 108 21.05 23.77 2.56
N THR A 109 21.30 25.07 2.56
CA THR A 109 20.32 26.10 2.23
C THR A 109 20.79 26.80 0.96
N LEU A 110 19.97 26.80 -0.09
CA LEU A 110 20.26 27.54 -1.32
C LEU A 110 19.56 28.88 -1.25
N ILE A 111 20.30 29.97 -1.40
CA ILE A 111 19.73 31.33 -1.46
C ILE A 111 20.00 31.91 -2.84
N PHE A 112 18.95 32.44 -3.43
CA PHE A 112 18.86 32.88 -4.81
C PHE A 112 18.77 34.41 -4.86
N TYR A 113 19.74 35.06 -5.52
CA TYR A 113 19.77 36.53 -5.65
C TYR A 113 20.51 36.97 -6.92
N GLY A 114 20.28 38.22 -7.35
CA GLY A 114 20.92 38.79 -8.53
C GLY A 114 22.42 38.99 -8.36
N ALA A 115 23.18 38.95 -9.46
CA ALA A 115 24.63 39.23 -9.46
C ALA A 115 24.93 40.74 -9.28
N ASP A 116 24.46 41.32 -8.18
CA ASP A 116 24.59 42.74 -7.82
C ASP A 116 25.28 42.87 -6.45
N PRO A 117 26.41 43.61 -6.35
CA PRO A 117 27.07 43.88 -5.07
C PRO A 117 26.16 44.45 -3.98
N GLU A 118 25.14 45.26 -4.33
CA GLU A 118 24.19 45.78 -3.34
C GLU A 118 23.31 44.68 -2.74
N GLN A 119 22.87 43.71 -3.55
CA GLN A 119 22.10 42.57 -3.06
C GLN A 119 22.92 41.66 -2.14
N VAL A 120 24.22 41.50 -2.41
CA VAL A 120 25.14 40.79 -1.51
C VAL A 120 25.24 41.51 -0.16
N ARG A 121 25.27 42.85 -0.14
CA ARG A 121 25.25 43.62 1.11
C ARG A 121 23.94 43.45 1.88
N HIS A 122 22.80 43.43 1.19
CA HIS A 122 21.51 43.15 1.82
C HIS A 122 21.45 41.73 2.41
N LEU A 123 21.92 40.72 1.67
CA LEU A 123 22.01 39.34 2.15
C LEU A 123 22.92 39.21 3.38
N LYS A 124 24.07 39.90 3.37
CA LYS A 124 24.94 40.01 4.55
C LYS A 124 24.23 40.67 5.73
N GLY A 125 23.43 41.71 5.47
CA GLY A 125 22.57 42.35 6.46
C GLY A 125 21.55 41.39 7.07
N VAL A 126 20.88 40.56 6.26
CA VAL A 126 19.98 39.50 6.72
C VAL A 126 20.69 38.54 7.66
N PHE A 127 21.91 38.10 7.32
CA PHE A 127 22.70 37.23 8.20
C PHE A 127 23.14 37.91 9.49
N VAL A 128 23.47 39.21 9.46
CA VAL A 128 23.79 39.98 10.67
C VAL A 128 22.57 40.08 11.59
N TRP A 129 21.38 40.33 11.05
CA TRP A 129 20.13 40.37 11.82
C TRP A 129 19.74 38.99 12.35
N PHE A 130 19.87 37.96 11.53
CA PHE A 130 19.65 36.57 11.93
C PHE A 130 20.56 36.16 13.08
N ARG A 131 21.84 36.55 13.00
CA ARG A 131 22.84 36.37 14.05
C ARG A 131 22.45 37.09 15.35
N ALA A 132 21.99 38.33 15.24
CA ALA A 132 21.59 39.15 16.40
C ALA A 132 20.32 38.62 17.08
N LEU A 133 19.34 38.15 16.30
CA LEU A 133 18.05 37.65 16.81
C LEU A 133 18.19 36.31 17.55
N LEU A 134 19.06 35.43 17.05
CA LEU A 134 19.19 34.05 17.57
C LEU A 134 20.47 33.82 18.37
N GLY A 135 21.34 34.82 18.51
CA GLY A 135 22.60 34.71 19.24
C GLY A 135 23.60 33.74 18.63
N LEU A 136 23.46 33.41 17.34
CA LEU A 136 24.27 32.39 16.66
C LEU A 136 25.62 32.96 16.20
N LYS A 137 26.59 32.10 15.87
CA LYS A 137 27.79 32.47 15.09
C LYS A 137 27.71 31.77 13.75
N ILE A 138 27.63 32.56 12.68
CA ILE A 138 27.59 32.04 11.30
C ILE A 138 29.02 31.91 10.80
N ASN A 139 29.42 30.71 10.36
CA ASN A 139 30.74 30.48 9.78
C ASN A 139 30.73 30.80 8.28
N LEU A 140 31.11 32.05 7.94
CA LEU A 140 31.21 32.52 6.56
C LEU A 140 32.19 31.72 5.69
N GLY A 141 33.13 30.98 6.30
CA GLY A 141 34.10 30.13 5.60
C GLY A 141 33.55 28.82 5.05
N LYS A 142 32.28 28.47 5.32
CA LYS A 142 31.57 27.30 4.76
C LYS A 142 30.56 27.66 3.66
N PHE A 143 30.53 28.92 3.25
CA PHE A 143 29.67 29.37 2.17
C PHE A 143 30.36 29.06 0.85
N GLU A 144 29.62 28.43 -0.06
CA GLU A 144 30.07 28.19 -1.42
C GLU A 144 29.25 29.08 -2.35
N LEU A 145 29.92 29.99 -3.06
CA LEU A 145 29.30 30.81 -4.09
C LEU A 145 29.21 29.96 -5.38
N VAL A 146 27.99 29.81 -5.90
CA VAL A 146 27.68 29.08 -7.13
C VAL A 146 27.25 30.09 -8.19
N LEU A 147 28.04 30.22 -9.25
CA LEU A 147 27.79 31.19 -10.32
C LEU A 147 26.82 30.62 -11.36
N VAL A 148 25.79 31.41 -11.71
CA VAL A 148 24.78 31.03 -12.71
C VAL A 148 24.88 31.98 -13.91
N GLY A 149 25.57 31.54 -14.96
CA GLY A 149 25.83 32.32 -16.17
C GLY A 149 27.14 33.12 -16.12
N ALA A 150 27.32 34.05 -17.07
CA ALA A 150 28.54 34.85 -17.21
C ALA A 150 28.55 36.06 -16.24
N VAL A 151 28.85 35.80 -14.98
CA VAL A 151 28.92 36.82 -13.92
C VAL A 151 30.28 37.53 -13.96
N ALA A 152 30.27 38.86 -14.04
CA ALA A 152 31.46 39.70 -13.86
C ALA A 152 31.74 39.96 -12.36
N ASP A 153 32.97 40.33 -12.02
CA ASP A 153 33.36 40.77 -10.67
C ASP A 153 33.12 39.74 -9.54
N VAL A 154 33.29 38.45 -9.84
CA VAL A 154 33.16 37.32 -8.91
C VAL A 154 34.02 37.50 -7.65
N GLU A 155 35.24 38.02 -7.82
CA GLU A 155 36.15 38.33 -6.72
C GLU A 155 35.53 39.33 -5.74
N VAL A 156 34.95 40.42 -6.25
CA VAL A 156 34.26 41.45 -5.46
C VAL A 156 33.04 40.88 -4.73
N LEU A 157 32.25 40.02 -5.38
CA LEU A 157 31.09 39.37 -4.77
C LEU A 157 31.51 38.42 -3.64
N SER A 158 32.57 37.63 -3.85
CA SER A 158 33.11 36.70 -2.88
C SER A 158 33.70 37.39 -1.65
N GLU A 159 34.43 38.50 -1.85
CA GLU A 159 34.99 39.33 -0.79
C GLU A 159 33.90 40.04 0.01
N THR A 160 32.87 40.55 -0.67
CA THR A 160 31.73 41.22 -0.02
C THR A 160 30.97 40.26 0.90
N LEU A 161 30.75 39.01 0.45
CA LEU A 161 30.07 37.97 1.23
C LEU A 161 30.99 37.35 2.31
N GLY A 162 32.30 37.28 2.06
CA GLY A 162 33.30 36.71 2.97
C GLY A 162 33.53 35.20 2.81
N CYS A 163 33.32 34.66 1.61
CA CYS A 163 33.47 33.22 1.29
C CYS A 163 34.91 32.87 0.90
N LYS A 164 35.35 31.63 1.16
CA LYS A 164 36.73 31.17 0.87
C LYS A 164 36.94 30.58 -0.53
N GLY A 165 35.86 30.35 -1.29
CA GLY A 165 35.93 29.78 -2.64
C GLY A 165 34.61 29.94 -3.41
N TRP A 166 34.69 29.77 -4.72
CA TRP A 166 33.54 29.74 -5.64
C TRP A 166 33.64 28.53 -6.55
N ILE A 167 32.48 28.02 -6.97
CA ILE A 167 32.38 26.96 -7.98
C ILE A 167 32.07 27.64 -9.32
N GLY A 168 32.97 27.46 -10.29
CA GLY A 168 32.77 27.95 -11.67
C GLY A 168 31.60 27.25 -12.37
N VAL A 169 31.09 27.87 -13.44
CA VAL A 169 29.87 27.49 -14.18
C VAL A 169 29.57 25.99 -14.11
N VAL A 170 28.58 25.62 -13.30
CA VAL A 170 28.28 24.22 -13.00
C VAL A 170 27.55 23.58 -14.17
N GLY A 171 28.23 22.67 -14.86
CA GLY A 171 27.62 21.69 -15.76
C GLY A 171 27.20 20.41 -15.01
N TRP A 172 26.18 19.74 -15.53
CA TRP A 172 25.38 18.61 -15.00
C TRP A 172 26.06 17.49 -14.16
N ILE A 173 27.39 17.30 -14.21
CA ILE A 173 28.03 16.03 -13.80
C ILE A 173 28.65 16.05 -12.39
N GLU A 174 28.92 17.22 -11.80
CA GLU A 174 29.69 17.29 -10.54
C GLU A 174 28.84 17.25 -9.26
N PHE A 175 27.51 17.40 -9.34
CA PHE A 175 26.65 17.51 -8.15
C PHE A 175 26.12 16.16 -7.61
N ALA A 176 26.15 15.09 -8.42
CA ALA A 176 25.49 13.81 -8.10
C ALA A 176 26.31 12.86 -7.20
N GLY A 177 27.58 13.18 -6.89
CA GLY A 177 28.52 12.25 -6.24
C GLY A 177 28.51 12.21 -4.70
N LEU A 178 27.56 12.86 -4.01
CA LEU A 178 27.71 13.21 -2.58
C LEU A 178 26.86 12.44 -1.55
N LEU A 179 26.13 11.35 -1.88
CA LEU A 179 25.24 10.69 -0.90
C LEU A 179 25.32 9.14 -0.86
N PRO A 180 25.40 8.52 0.35
CA PRO A 180 25.51 7.06 0.53
C PRO A 180 24.16 6.33 0.83
N PRO A 181 24.09 4.98 0.69
CA PRO A 181 22.83 4.21 0.80
C PRO A 181 22.66 3.35 2.09
N LYS A 182 21.38 3.04 2.39
CA LYS A 182 20.76 1.97 3.23
C LYS A 182 20.35 2.30 4.69
N LEU A 183 19.09 2.03 5.05
CA LEU A 183 18.70 1.70 6.44
C LEU A 183 17.33 0.95 6.56
N LEU A 184 17.33 -0.23 7.18
CA LEU A 184 16.10 -0.87 7.73
C LEU A 184 16.36 -1.73 9.00
N LEU A 185 17.58 -1.74 9.55
CA LEU A 185 17.97 -2.65 10.65
C LEU A 185 18.14 -2.00 12.04
N LYS A 186 17.94 -0.68 12.21
CA LYS A 186 18.43 0.04 13.41
C LYS A 186 17.41 0.67 14.36
N VAL A 187 16.10 0.53 14.15
CA VAL A 187 15.07 1.30 14.91
C VAL A 187 15.19 1.12 16.43
N GLY A 188 15.43 -0.12 16.90
CA GLY A 188 15.61 -0.41 18.33
C GLY A 188 16.87 0.23 18.91
N GLU A 189 17.99 0.13 18.19
CA GLU A 189 19.27 0.73 18.57
C GLU A 189 19.22 2.26 18.54
N THR A 190 18.46 2.85 17.59
CA THR A 190 18.29 4.31 17.47
C THR A 190 17.56 4.90 18.68
N VAL A 191 16.52 4.23 19.19
CA VAL A 191 15.82 4.69 20.41
C VAL A 191 16.75 4.64 21.62
N ASP A 192 17.51 3.55 21.78
CA ASP A 192 18.44 3.40 22.91
C ASP A 192 19.60 4.41 22.82
N GLN A 193 20.11 4.68 21.61
CA GLN A 193 21.14 5.70 21.36
C GLN A 193 20.64 7.13 21.65
N LEU A 194 19.40 7.45 21.30
CA LEU A 194 18.80 8.76 21.61
C LEU A 194 18.69 9.00 23.13
N LEU A 195 18.35 7.96 23.89
CA LEU A 195 18.20 8.05 25.34
C LEU A 195 19.54 8.18 26.07
N ILE A 196 20.66 7.71 25.49
CA ILE A 196 22.01 7.94 26.04
C ILE A 196 22.39 9.43 26.03
N HIS A 197 21.80 10.23 25.14
CA HIS A 197 22.10 11.66 24.99
C HIS A 197 21.05 12.57 25.67
N CYS A 198 19.97 12.00 26.20
CA CYS A 198 19.02 12.70 27.05
C CYS A 198 19.46 12.55 28.51
N PRO A 199 19.76 13.62 29.28
CA PRO A 199 20.08 13.49 30.69
C PRO A 199 18.83 12.99 31.44
N VAL A 200 18.80 11.69 31.74
CA VAL A 200 17.69 11.01 32.41
C VAL A 200 17.71 11.36 33.90
N GLY A 201 16.93 12.36 34.29
CA GLY A 201 16.46 12.49 35.67
C GLY A 201 15.21 11.63 35.84
N TRP A 202 15.22 10.67 36.77
CA TRP A 202 14.17 9.69 37.09
C TRP A 202 12.86 10.27 37.65
N GLU A 203 12.39 11.41 37.15
CA GLU A 203 11.07 11.94 37.47
C GLU A 203 10.15 11.80 36.26
N LEU A 204 8.87 11.52 36.50
CA LEU A 204 7.84 11.31 35.48
C LEU A 204 7.72 12.55 34.58
N TRP A 205 8.28 12.52 33.38
CA TRP A 205 8.18 13.63 32.42
C TRP A 205 7.43 13.23 31.16
N THR A 206 6.50 14.11 30.78
CA THR A 206 5.69 14.16 29.56
C THR A 206 6.59 14.31 28.32
N MET A 207 6.40 13.44 27.33
CA MET A 207 7.20 13.43 26.09
C MET A 207 6.33 13.43 24.83
N VAL A 208 6.77 14.22 23.85
CA VAL A 208 6.22 14.22 22.50
C VAL A 208 7.11 13.35 21.62
N PHE A 209 6.51 12.31 21.06
CA PHE A 209 7.16 11.41 20.11
C PHE A 209 6.91 11.93 18.69
N PHE A 210 7.95 12.43 18.04
CA PHE A 210 7.90 12.76 16.61
C PHE A 210 8.66 11.68 15.84
N PRO A 211 7.99 10.70 15.23
CA PRO A 211 8.55 9.99 14.10
C PRO A 211 8.63 10.99 12.93
N PHE A 212 9.70 11.78 12.92
CA PHE A 212 9.96 12.76 11.89
C PHE A 212 10.24 12.08 10.55
N GLY A 213 9.41 12.42 9.57
CA GLY A 213 9.82 12.49 8.18
C GLY A 213 9.87 11.14 7.50
N ARG A 214 9.02 10.97 6.49
CA ARG A 214 9.51 10.30 5.28
C ARG A 214 10.74 11.11 4.90
N LEU A 215 11.93 10.52 4.90
CA LEU A 215 13.07 11.17 4.25
C LEU A 215 12.85 11.24 2.73
N GLY A 216 11.72 10.70 2.26
CA GLY A 216 11.18 10.94 0.94
C GLY A 216 10.30 9.80 0.46
N ALA A 217 10.94 8.69 0.09
CA ALA A 217 10.28 7.56 -0.55
C ALA A 217 9.66 6.55 0.43
N THR A 218 9.95 6.60 1.73
CA THR A 218 9.46 5.61 2.72
C THR A 218 7.94 5.58 2.77
N PRO A 219 7.24 4.48 2.47
CA PRO A 219 5.78 4.39 2.55
C PRO A 219 5.21 4.83 3.90
N ILE A 220 4.02 5.43 3.91
CA ILE A 220 3.32 5.81 5.15
C ILE A 220 3.13 4.59 6.06
N MET A 221 2.86 3.40 5.49
CA MET A 221 2.73 2.16 6.24
C MET A 221 4.00 1.80 7.03
N GLU A 222 5.19 1.97 6.43
CA GLU A 222 6.46 1.71 7.12
C GLU A 222 6.71 2.70 8.26
N LEU A 223 6.32 3.97 8.10
CA LEU A 223 6.36 4.96 9.19
C LEU A 223 5.41 4.61 10.34
N MET A 224 4.21 4.12 10.03
CA MET A 224 3.25 3.70 11.05
C MET A 224 3.77 2.47 11.79
N ILE A 225 4.43 1.52 11.11
CA ILE A 225 5.10 0.37 11.74
C ILE A 225 6.24 0.83 12.64
N ALA A 226 7.09 1.75 12.18
CA ALA A 226 8.18 2.31 12.98
C ALA A 226 7.66 3.00 14.25
N SER A 227 6.61 3.79 14.12
CA SER A 227 5.94 4.48 15.24
C SER A 227 5.30 3.49 16.21
N GLY A 228 4.62 2.47 15.69
CA GLY A 228 4.00 1.40 16.46
C GLY A 228 5.00 0.53 17.22
N LYS A 229 6.28 0.49 16.81
CA LYS A 229 7.37 -0.15 17.58
C LYS A 229 8.01 0.79 18.59
N ALA A 230 8.22 2.05 18.23
CA ALA A 230 8.94 3.00 19.06
C ALA A 230 8.13 3.46 20.29
N VAL A 231 6.82 3.71 20.14
CA VAL A 231 5.98 4.19 21.25
C VAL A 231 5.88 3.16 22.39
N PRO A 232 5.59 1.86 22.16
CA PRO A 232 5.59 0.87 23.23
C PRO A 232 6.96 0.69 23.88
N LYS A 233 8.05 0.77 23.11
CA LYS A 233 9.42 0.70 23.66
C LYS A 233 9.68 1.87 24.62
N LEU A 234 9.28 3.09 24.26
CA LEU A 234 9.40 4.26 25.13
C LEU A 234 8.54 4.14 26.40
N GLN A 235 7.30 3.66 26.27
CA GLN A 235 6.36 3.56 27.39
C GLN A 235 6.65 2.39 28.34
N LEU A 236 6.91 1.19 27.79
CA LEU A 236 7.01 -0.06 28.55
C LEU A 236 8.43 -0.34 29.04
N GLU A 237 9.44 -0.14 28.19
CA GLU A 237 10.83 -0.46 28.54
C GLU A 237 11.52 0.69 29.25
N HIS A 238 11.20 1.93 28.85
CA HIS A 238 11.85 3.15 29.38
C HIS A 238 10.96 3.97 30.34
N GLY A 239 9.70 3.58 30.54
CA GLY A 239 8.79 4.21 31.51
C GLY A 239 8.39 5.65 31.17
N LEU A 240 8.54 6.07 29.91
CA LEU A 240 8.28 7.45 29.47
C LEU A 240 6.81 7.64 29.11
N ALA A 241 6.18 8.67 29.67
CA ALA A 241 4.83 9.06 29.28
C ALA A 241 4.86 9.75 27.91
N VAL A 242 4.30 9.11 26.89
CA VAL A 242 4.17 9.68 25.54
C VAL A 242 2.79 10.32 25.38
N ASP A 243 2.75 11.65 25.32
CA ASP A 243 1.51 12.44 25.33
C ASP A 243 1.04 12.87 23.94
N ARG A 244 1.96 12.95 22.97
CA ARG A 244 1.66 13.26 21.57
C ARG A 244 2.53 12.42 20.64
N VAL A 245 1.93 11.94 19.56
CA VAL A 245 2.62 11.23 18.48
C VAL A 245 2.34 11.93 17.16
N TYR A 246 3.35 12.53 16.54
CA TYR A 246 3.19 13.23 15.26
C TYR A 246 3.89 12.48 14.13
N THR A 247 3.10 11.82 13.27
CA THR A 247 3.60 11.04 12.13
C THR A 247 3.36 11.79 10.83
N GLY A 248 4.41 12.06 10.04
CA GLY A 248 4.24 12.77 8.78
C GLY A 248 5.55 13.18 8.10
N SER A 249 5.40 13.77 6.91
CA SER A 249 6.50 14.36 6.15
C SER A 249 6.73 15.81 6.59
N PHE A 250 7.40 16.00 7.72
CA PHE A 250 7.70 17.34 8.23
C PHE A 250 9.02 17.90 7.70
N MET A 251 10.02 17.03 7.56
CA MET A 251 11.32 17.34 6.98
C MET A 251 11.75 16.13 6.15
N THR A 252 11.95 16.35 4.85
CA THR A 252 12.28 15.29 3.89
C THR A 252 13.69 15.50 3.34
N SER A 253 14.30 14.43 2.85
CA SER A 253 15.51 14.45 2.02
C SER A 253 15.15 13.94 0.63
N LEU A 254 14.20 14.63 -0.02
CA LEU A 254 13.67 14.32 -1.35
C LEU A 254 12.95 12.98 -1.41
N ASP A 255 13.59 11.95 -1.97
CA ASP A 255 13.09 10.60 -2.16
C ASP A 255 13.93 9.59 -1.36
N MET A 256 14.75 10.06 -0.41
CA MET A 256 15.55 9.16 0.41
C MET A 256 14.66 8.16 1.15
N ALA A 257 14.98 6.87 0.99
CA ALA A 257 14.32 5.80 1.73
C ALA A 257 14.89 5.75 3.15
N GLY A 258 14.17 6.37 4.08
CA GLY A 258 14.49 6.37 5.51
C GLY A 258 13.51 7.21 6.31
N PHE A 259 13.68 7.19 7.63
CA PHE A 259 12.92 8.01 8.55
C PHE A 259 13.79 8.46 9.72
N SER A 260 13.36 9.51 10.40
CA SER A 260 14.03 10.02 11.61
C SER A 260 13.10 9.93 12.82
N ILE A 261 13.67 9.83 14.01
CA ILE A 261 12.92 9.86 15.27
C ILE A 261 13.49 11.00 16.08
N SER A 262 12.63 11.91 16.53
CA SER A 262 12.99 12.92 17.52
C SER A 262 12.05 12.83 18.70
N ILE A 263 12.64 12.96 19.88
CA ILE A 263 11.93 12.87 21.15
C ILE A 263 12.13 14.21 21.85
N MET A 264 11.04 14.87 22.20
CA MET A 264 11.08 16.15 22.90
C MET A 264 10.45 16.03 24.28
N LYS A 265 11.18 16.46 25.30
CA LYS A 265 10.61 16.73 26.62
C LYS A 265 9.64 17.91 26.49
N ALA A 266 8.38 17.70 26.86
CA ALA A 266 7.37 18.73 26.82
C ALA A 266 6.78 18.94 28.21
N ASP A 267 6.42 20.17 28.53
CA ASP A 267 5.50 20.49 29.61
C ASP A 267 4.15 20.93 29.01
N GLU A 268 3.17 21.19 29.87
CA GLU A 268 1.84 21.63 29.46
C GLU A 268 1.89 22.89 28.58
N THR A 269 2.85 23.79 28.82
CA THR A 269 3.01 25.02 28.04
C THR A 269 3.52 24.73 26.62
N ILE A 270 4.46 23.80 26.49
CA ILE A 270 4.98 23.34 25.19
C ILE A 270 3.89 22.59 24.43
N LEU A 271 3.14 21.70 25.09
CA LEU A 271 2.02 20.98 24.47
C LEU A 271 0.98 21.94 23.92
N GLN A 272 0.54 22.93 24.71
CA GLN A 272 -0.40 23.95 24.26
C GLN A 272 0.11 24.75 23.05
N ARG A 273 1.42 25.01 22.95
CA ARG A 273 2.01 25.70 21.80
C ARG A 273 2.09 24.84 20.55
N LEU A 274 2.39 23.54 20.69
CA LEU A 274 2.39 22.60 19.56
C LEU A 274 0.96 22.39 19.02
N ASP A 275 -0.02 22.42 19.92
CA ASP A 275 -1.43 22.25 19.64
C ASP A 275 -2.14 23.55 19.20
N ALA A 276 -1.42 24.68 19.17
CA ALA A 276 -1.98 25.95 18.73
C ALA A 276 -2.34 25.91 17.23
N ALA A 277 -3.51 26.46 16.89
CA ALA A 277 -3.98 26.52 15.51
C ALA A 277 -2.97 27.28 14.62
N THR A 278 -2.62 26.67 13.49
CA THR A 278 -1.68 27.23 12.52
C THR A 278 -2.18 27.06 11.09
N LYS A 279 -1.70 27.94 10.20
CA LYS A 279 -1.93 27.84 8.75
C LYS A 279 -0.80 27.11 8.03
N ALA A 280 0.16 26.55 8.76
CA ALA A 280 1.28 25.81 8.20
C ALA A 280 0.77 24.56 7.46
N PRO A 281 1.01 24.43 6.14
CA PRO A 281 0.32 23.47 5.26
C PRO A 281 0.60 22.00 5.60
N TYR A 282 1.69 21.71 6.31
CA TYR A 282 2.10 20.34 6.66
C TYR A 282 2.20 20.11 8.17
N TRP A 283 1.78 21.07 8.99
CA TRP A 283 1.69 20.85 10.43
C TRP A 283 0.47 19.97 10.73
N PRO A 284 0.59 18.92 11.58
CA PRO A 284 -0.46 17.94 11.75
C PRO A 284 -1.65 18.47 12.56
N VAL A 285 -1.54 19.66 13.14
CA VAL A 285 -2.63 20.35 13.84
C VAL A 285 -3.31 21.31 12.87
N GLY A 286 -4.49 20.90 12.39
CA GLY A 286 -5.35 21.73 11.53
C GLY A 286 -6.00 22.89 12.30
N VAL A 287 -6.71 23.75 11.57
CA VAL A 287 -7.35 24.98 12.08
C VAL A 287 -8.34 24.73 13.23
N ASP A 288 -8.83 23.49 13.36
CA ASP A 288 -9.85 23.08 14.32
C ASP A 288 -9.30 22.35 15.57
N GLY A 289 -7.97 22.23 15.72
CA GLY A 289 -7.34 21.70 16.96
C GLY A 289 -7.72 20.26 17.33
N ASN A 290 -8.12 19.42 16.36
CA ASN A 290 -8.55 18.06 16.65
C ASN A 290 -7.34 17.10 16.69
N HIS A 291 -7.15 16.38 17.80
CA HIS A 291 -5.95 15.57 18.07
C HIS A 291 -6.23 14.06 18.00
N PRO A 292 -5.38 13.25 17.33
CA PRO A 292 -5.39 11.80 17.53
C PRO A 292 -4.94 11.46 18.96
N ALA A 293 -5.65 10.55 19.64
CA ALA A 293 -5.29 10.12 20.98
C ALA A 293 -3.94 9.38 21.00
N ALA A 294 -3.09 9.66 22.01
CA ALA A 294 -1.79 9.02 22.21
C ALA A 294 -1.85 7.52 22.56
N LYS A 295 -3.04 7.00 22.83
CA LYS A 295 -3.28 5.58 23.10
C LYS A 295 -3.61 4.89 21.79
N ILE A 296 -2.64 4.21 21.19
CA ILE A 296 -2.93 3.19 20.17
C ILE A 296 -3.54 2.01 20.93
N PRO A 297 -4.85 1.72 20.82
CA PRO A 297 -5.43 0.57 21.49
C PRO A 297 -4.80 -0.69 20.91
N VAL A 298 -4.22 -1.53 21.75
CA VAL A 298 -3.84 -2.89 21.34
C VAL A 298 -5.15 -3.62 21.04
N PRO A 299 -5.43 -4.04 19.79
CA PRO A 299 -6.63 -4.79 19.50
C PRO A 299 -6.53 -6.12 20.25
N MET A 300 -7.37 -6.33 21.26
CA MET A 300 -7.64 -7.69 21.71
C MET A 300 -8.30 -8.42 20.54
N PRO A 301 -7.82 -9.62 20.15
CA PRO A 301 -8.53 -10.41 19.16
C PRO A 301 -9.97 -10.57 19.64
N PRO A 302 -10.98 -10.36 18.77
CA PRO A 302 -12.34 -10.72 19.13
C PRO A 302 -12.32 -12.18 19.55
N SER A 303 -12.77 -12.45 20.78
CA SER A 303 -12.98 -13.80 21.27
C SER A 303 -13.75 -14.55 20.18
N ARG A 304 -13.20 -15.68 19.72
CA ARG A 304 -13.86 -16.59 18.77
C ARG A 304 -15.32 -16.68 19.20
N SER A 305 -16.23 -16.16 18.38
CA SER A 305 -17.63 -16.45 18.60
C SER A 305 -17.76 -17.96 18.47
N THR A 306 -18.07 -18.59 19.59
CA THR A 306 -18.55 -19.96 19.65
C THR A 306 -19.88 -19.97 18.90
N LYS A 307 -19.82 -20.06 17.57
CA LYS A 307 -20.87 -20.80 16.88
C LYS A 307 -20.72 -22.22 17.41
N SER A 308 -21.74 -22.64 18.12
CA SER A 308 -21.91 -23.99 18.63
C SER A 308 -21.50 -24.99 17.56
N ASP A 309 -20.53 -25.83 17.90
CA ASP A 309 -20.37 -27.16 17.31
C ASP A 309 -21.64 -27.96 17.66
N GLU A 310 -22.78 -27.62 17.05
CA GLU A 310 -23.84 -28.61 16.91
C GLU A 310 -23.32 -29.61 15.88
N SER A 311 -22.71 -30.67 16.39
CA SER A 311 -22.37 -31.84 15.60
C SER A 311 -23.66 -32.36 14.97
N PHE A 312 -23.86 -32.08 13.69
CA PHE A 312 -24.88 -32.76 12.90
C PHE A 312 -24.44 -34.22 12.77
N SER A 313 -24.85 -35.05 13.74
CA SER A 313 -24.73 -36.50 13.63
C SER A 313 -25.67 -36.99 12.54
N GLN A 314 -25.14 -37.72 11.55
CA GLN A 314 -25.93 -38.34 10.49
C GLN A 314 -27.16 -39.06 11.09
N PRO A 315 -28.38 -38.83 10.56
CA PRO A 315 -29.52 -39.66 10.92
C PRO A 315 -29.21 -41.13 10.56
N PRO A 316 -29.70 -42.12 11.33
CA PRO A 316 -29.30 -43.52 11.20
C PRO A 316 -29.72 -44.19 9.87
N GLN A 317 -30.52 -43.51 9.03
CA GLN A 317 -30.92 -44.00 7.71
C GLN A 317 -31.06 -42.83 6.72
N LEU A 318 -30.43 -42.97 5.56
CA LEU A 318 -30.51 -42.00 4.46
C LEU A 318 -31.83 -42.13 3.71
N SER A 319 -32.41 -41.00 3.28
CA SER A 319 -33.54 -41.00 2.36
C SER A 319 -33.09 -41.36 0.94
N GLN A 320 -34.04 -41.60 0.03
CA GLN A 320 -33.72 -41.84 -1.37
C GLN A 320 -32.97 -40.64 -1.98
N GLU A 321 -33.39 -39.42 -1.65
CA GLU A 321 -32.76 -38.16 -2.07
C GLU A 321 -31.38 -37.99 -1.45
N GLY A 322 -31.21 -38.37 -0.18
CA GLY A 322 -29.91 -38.36 0.49
C GLY A 322 -28.90 -39.29 -0.20
N HIS A 323 -29.34 -40.46 -0.64
CA HIS A 323 -28.50 -41.37 -1.43
C HIS A 323 -28.19 -40.87 -2.85
N ILE A 324 -29.14 -40.19 -3.50
CA ILE A 324 -28.89 -39.54 -4.80
C ILE A 324 -27.81 -38.47 -4.64
N LEU A 325 -27.92 -37.65 -3.58
CA LEU A 325 -26.98 -36.58 -3.29
C LEU A 325 -25.59 -37.11 -2.94
N GLU A 326 -25.51 -38.14 -2.10
CA GLU A 326 -24.26 -38.84 -1.75
C GLU A 326 -23.52 -39.33 -3.00
N VAL A 327 -24.22 -40.06 -3.87
CA VAL A 327 -23.66 -40.62 -5.11
C VAL A 327 -23.19 -39.52 -6.06
N ALA A 328 -23.95 -38.43 -6.19
CA ALA A 328 -23.57 -37.29 -7.01
C ALA A 328 -22.30 -36.62 -6.48
N ILE A 329 -22.20 -36.40 -5.16
CA ILE A 329 -21.03 -35.77 -4.52
C ILE A 329 -19.79 -36.64 -4.67
N GLU A 330 -19.89 -37.95 -4.40
CA GLU A 330 -18.77 -38.88 -4.51
C GLU A 330 -18.26 -38.97 -5.95
N ALA A 331 -19.16 -39.08 -6.93
CA ALA A 331 -18.79 -39.12 -8.34
C ALA A 331 -18.10 -37.82 -8.79
N ALA A 332 -18.68 -36.67 -8.43
CA ALA A 332 -18.13 -35.34 -8.71
C ALA A 332 -16.72 -35.18 -8.15
N ALA A 333 -16.51 -35.53 -6.88
CA ALA A 333 -15.22 -35.39 -6.22
C ALA A 333 -14.16 -36.33 -6.82
N ASN A 334 -14.51 -37.59 -7.07
CA ASN A 334 -13.59 -38.56 -7.68
C ASN A 334 -13.19 -38.15 -9.11
N ALA A 335 -14.11 -37.60 -9.91
CA ALA A 335 -13.80 -37.12 -11.25
C ALA A 335 -12.76 -36.00 -11.23
N VAL A 336 -12.90 -35.05 -10.30
CA VAL A 336 -11.94 -33.94 -10.12
C VAL A 336 -10.57 -34.44 -9.65
N ILE A 337 -10.56 -35.40 -8.72
CA ILE A 337 -9.31 -36.02 -8.24
C ILE A 337 -8.54 -36.66 -9.40
N ASN A 338 -9.24 -37.39 -10.27
CA ASN A 338 -8.64 -38.06 -11.42
C ASN A 338 -8.16 -37.07 -12.51
N LEU A 339 -8.79 -35.89 -12.61
CA LEU A 339 -8.42 -34.86 -13.59
C LEU A 339 -7.26 -33.96 -13.14
N ARG A 340 -6.75 -34.14 -11.90
CA ARG A 340 -5.72 -33.29 -11.28
C ARG A 340 -4.56 -32.96 -12.22
N ASP A 341 -3.93 -33.98 -12.80
CA ASP A 341 -2.69 -33.80 -13.54
C ASP A 341 -2.94 -33.07 -14.87
N SER A 342 -4.04 -33.40 -15.56
CA SER A 342 -4.46 -32.70 -16.77
C SER A 342 -4.82 -31.23 -16.50
N LEU A 343 -5.50 -30.94 -15.38
CA LEU A 343 -5.82 -29.58 -14.99
C LEU A 343 -4.56 -28.75 -14.70
N ASN A 344 -3.57 -29.32 -14.00
CA ASN A 344 -2.30 -28.65 -13.77
C ASN A 344 -1.50 -28.46 -15.08
N GLU A 345 -1.57 -29.41 -16.01
CA GLU A 345 -0.90 -29.27 -17.31
C GLU A 345 -1.51 -28.14 -18.15
N TRP A 346 -2.85 -28.08 -18.23
CA TRP A 346 -3.53 -27.01 -18.96
C TRP A 346 -3.30 -25.66 -18.28
N ASP A 347 -3.45 -25.59 -16.97
CA ASP A 347 -3.24 -24.37 -16.19
C ASP A 347 -1.77 -23.93 -16.18
N GLY A 348 -0.81 -24.84 -16.31
CA GLY A 348 0.59 -24.47 -16.45
C GLY A 348 0.90 -23.74 -17.76
N LYS A 349 0.05 -23.90 -18.79
CA LYS A 349 0.18 -23.18 -20.07
C LYS A 349 -0.50 -21.81 -20.05
N VAL A 350 -1.61 -21.67 -19.32
CA VAL A 350 -2.46 -20.45 -19.37
C VAL A 350 -2.59 -19.70 -18.04
N GLY A 351 -1.97 -20.21 -16.98
CA GLY A 351 -2.05 -19.71 -15.61
C GLY A 351 -0.78 -20.04 -14.83
N ASP A 352 -0.91 -20.40 -13.56
CA ASP A 352 0.20 -20.73 -12.66
C ASP A 352 0.34 -22.24 -12.37
N GLY A 353 -0.46 -23.09 -13.01
CA GLY A 353 -0.31 -24.55 -12.96
C GLY A 353 -0.75 -25.18 -11.64
N ASP A 354 -1.63 -24.51 -10.89
CA ASP A 354 -2.10 -24.98 -9.59
C ASP A 354 -3.60 -25.36 -9.56
N CYS A 355 -4.34 -25.14 -10.65
CA CYS A 355 -5.77 -25.42 -10.74
C CYS A 355 -6.12 -26.84 -10.30
N GLY A 356 -5.45 -27.85 -10.87
CA GLY A 356 -5.68 -29.25 -10.54
C GLY A 356 -5.34 -29.60 -9.11
N SER A 357 -4.24 -29.07 -8.59
CA SER A 357 -3.83 -29.26 -7.19
C SER A 357 -4.82 -28.63 -6.21
N THR A 358 -5.36 -27.46 -6.53
CA THR A 358 -6.37 -26.76 -5.73
C THR A 358 -7.69 -27.51 -5.74
N MET A 359 -8.15 -27.94 -6.91
CA MET A 359 -9.37 -28.74 -7.07
C MET A 359 -9.27 -30.12 -6.39
N TYR A 360 -8.12 -30.79 -6.49
CA TYR A 360 -7.83 -32.06 -5.81
C TYR A 360 -7.96 -31.95 -4.28
N LYS A 361 -7.39 -30.89 -3.69
CA LYS A 361 -7.48 -30.66 -2.25
C LYS A 361 -8.92 -30.46 -1.80
N GLY A 362 -9.70 -29.69 -2.54
CA GLY A 362 -11.13 -29.48 -2.27
C GLY A 362 -11.94 -30.77 -2.35
N ALA A 363 -11.78 -31.51 -3.44
CA ALA A 363 -12.47 -32.78 -3.65
C ALA A 363 -12.11 -33.84 -2.59
N THR A 364 -10.84 -33.93 -2.20
CA THR A 364 -10.40 -34.84 -1.12
C THR A 364 -11.04 -34.47 0.21
N ALA A 365 -11.06 -33.17 0.56
CA ALA A 365 -11.71 -32.71 1.78
C ALA A 365 -13.21 -33.01 1.79
N ILE A 366 -13.89 -32.87 0.65
CA ILE A 366 -15.31 -33.23 0.52
C ILE A 366 -15.53 -34.72 0.79
N LEU A 367 -14.71 -35.61 0.22
CA LEU A 367 -14.82 -37.06 0.45
C LEU A 367 -14.49 -37.45 1.90
N GLU A 368 -13.58 -36.74 2.56
CA GLU A 368 -13.27 -36.97 3.98
C GLU A 368 -14.41 -36.55 4.90
N ASP A 369 -15.08 -35.44 4.57
CA ASP A 369 -16.10 -34.80 5.40
C ASP A 369 -17.52 -35.31 5.10
N ILE A 370 -17.76 -35.97 3.96
CA ILE A 370 -19.11 -36.44 3.54
C ILE A 370 -19.82 -37.31 4.57
N LYS A 371 -19.06 -38.11 5.34
CA LYS A 371 -19.56 -38.94 6.44
C LYS A 371 -20.26 -38.14 7.55
N ASN A 372 -20.00 -36.83 7.65
CA ASN A 372 -20.58 -35.94 8.63
C ASN A 372 -21.63 -35.00 8.02
N TYR A 373 -21.89 -35.07 6.70
CA TYR A 373 -22.84 -34.17 6.07
C TYR A 373 -24.28 -34.57 6.39
N PRO A 374 -25.19 -33.59 6.58
CA PRO A 374 -26.61 -33.85 6.77
C PRO A 374 -27.28 -34.18 5.42
N LEU A 375 -26.91 -35.30 4.79
CA LEU A 375 -27.28 -35.67 3.42
C LEU A 375 -28.80 -35.67 3.13
N ASN A 376 -29.65 -35.83 4.16
CA ASN A 376 -31.10 -35.73 4.03
C ASN A 376 -31.63 -34.27 3.95
N ASP A 377 -30.81 -33.27 4.27
CA ASP A 377 -31.06 -31.85 4.07
C ASP A 377 -30.13 -31.35 2.96
N ALA A 378 -30.67 -31.23 1.75
CA ALA A 378 -29.92 -30.78 0.58
C ALA A 378 -29.32 -29.37 0.75
N ALA A 379 -30.04 -28.45 1.41
CA ALA A 379 -29.54 -27.10 1.63
C ALA A 379 -28.32 -27.14 2.55
N GLU A 380 -28.46 -27.76 3.72
CA GLU A 380 -27.34 -27.86 4.68
C GLU A 380 -26.18 -28.68 4.13
N THR A 381 -26.43 -29.72 3.33
CA THR A 381 -25.35 -30.47 2.67
C THR A 381 -24.54 -29.60 1.73
N VAL A 382 -25.19 -28.79 0.88
CA VAL A 382 -24.49 -27.86 -0.01
C VAL A 382 -23.74 -26.79 0.78
N ASN A 383 -24.29 -26.35 1.91
CA ASN A 383 -23.63 -25.44 2.83
C ASN A 383 -22.34 -26.04 3.41
N GLU A 384 -22.37 -27.31 3.84
CA GLU A 384 -21.20 -28.02 4.37
C GLU A 384 -20.14 -28.30 3.30
N ILE A 385 -20.53 -28.65 2.06
CA ILE A 385 -19.59 -28.72 0.92
C ILE A 385 -18.85 -27.38 0.77
N GLY A 386 -19.58 -26.26 0.85
CA GLY A 386 -19.01 -24.92 0.79
C GLY A 386 -18.05 -24.60 1.96
N SER A 387 -18.31 -25.15 3.15
CA SER A 387 -17.45 -25.06 4.33
C SER A 387 -16.14 -25.83 4.14
N SER A 388 -16.22 -27.07 3.65
CA SER A 388 -15.06 -27.93 3.35
C SER A 388 -14.14 -27.31 2.29
N ILE A 389 -14.74 -26.79 1.21
CA ILE A 389 -14.02 -26.06 0.16
C ILE A 389 -13.33 -24.82 0.73
N ARG A 390 -14.05 -23.96 1.46
CA ARG A 390 -13.51 -22.72 2.02
C ARG A 390 -12.34 -22.96 2.98
N ARG A 391 -12.36 -24.08 3.71
CA ARG A 391 -11.33 -24.43 4.68
C ARG A 391 -9.98 -24.78 4.02
N ILE A 392 -10.02 -25.38 2.84
CA ILE A 392 -8.85 -26.04 2.23
C ILE A 392 -8.42 -25.43 0.89
N MET A 393 -9.36 -25.00 0.04
CA MET A 393 -9.03 -24.44 -1.27
C MET A 393 -8.56 -22.99 -1.15
N GLY A 394 -7.39 -22.71 -1.73
CA GLY A 394 -6.85 -21.36 -1.88
C GLY A 394 -7.28 -20.68 -3.18
N GLY A 395 -6.80 -19.45 -3.36
CA GLY A 395 -6.95 -18.70 -4.61
C GLY A 395 -8.39 -18.32 -4.97
N THR A 396 -8.57 -17.87 -6.20
CA THR A 396 -9.87 -17.42 -6.71
C THR A 396 -10.89 -18.56 -6.75
N SER A 397 -10.46 -19.76 -7.16
CA SER A 397 -11.34 -20.94 -7.26
C SER A 397 -12.02 -21.29 -5.94
N GLY A 398 -11.30 -21.27 -4.81
CA GLY A 398 -11.89 -21.55 -3.49
C GLY A 398 -13.00 -20.58 -3.12
N ILE A 399 -12.84 -19.28 -3.42
CA ILE A 399 -13.88 -18.27 -3.18
C ILE A 399 -15.06 -18.46 -4.14
N LEU A 400 -14.82 -18.71 -5.43
CA LEU A 400 -15.89 -18.90 -6.42
C LEU A 400 -16.77 -20.11 -6.08
N TYR A 401 -16.18 -21.26 -5.77
CA TYR A 401 -16.95 -22.43 -5.34
C TYR A 401 -17.68 -22.21 -4.02
N SER A 402 -17.08 -21.46 -3.08
CA SER A 402 -17.79 -21.10 -1.85
C SER A 402 -18.98 -20.17 -2.10
N ILE A 403 -18.89 -19.27 -3.09
CA ILE A 403 -20.01 -18.42 -3.54
C ILE A 403 -21.11 -19.28 -4.16
N ILE A 404 -20.75 -20.23 -5.03
CA ILE A 404 -21.69 -21.20 -5.63
C ILE A 404 -22.47 -21.91 -4.51
N CYS A 405 -21.77 -22.54 -3.56
CA CYS A 405 -22.41 -23.26 -2.45
C CYS A 405 -23.31 -22.35 -1.60
N LYS A 406 -22.87 -21.12 -1.28
CA LYS A 406 -23.67 -20.20 -0.45
C LYS A 406 -24.91 -19.68 -1.17
N ALA A 407 -24.84 -19.42 -2.47
CA ALA A 407 -25.98 -19.00 -3.26
C ALA A 407 -26.99 -20.15 -3.44
N ALA A 408 -26.51 -21.36 -3.75
CA ALA A 408 -27.35 -22.55 -3.79
C ALA A 408 -28.03 -22.82 -2.43
N TYR A 409 -27.28 -22.75 -1.32
CA TYR A 409 -27.85 -22.88 0.03
C TYR A 409 -28.98 -21.87 0.27
N ALA A 410 -28.76 -20.59 -0.03
CA ALA A 410 -29.75 -19.56 0.18
C ALA A 410 -31.03 -19.81 -0.64
N GLN A 411 -30.90 -20.26 -1.88
CA GLN A 411 -32.02 -20.61 -2.74
C GLN A 411 -32.78 -21.85 -2.24
N LEU A 412 -32.06 -22.91 -1.85
CA LEU A 412 -32.66 -24.15 -1.37
C LEU A 412 -33.35 -23.97 -0.02
N LYS A 413 -32.73 -23.22 0.92
CA LYS A 413 -33.29 -22.98 2.26
C LYS A 413 -34.54 -22.10 2.23
N ALA A 414 -34.73 -21.30 1.19
CA ALA A 414 -35.92 -20.47 1.03
C ALA A 414 -37.19 -21.29 0.75
N SER A 415 -37.06 -22.57 0.35
CA SER A 415 -38.21 -23.45 0.18
C SER A 415 -38.67 -24.06 1.50
N SER A 416 -39.98 -24.00 1.75
CA SER A 416 -40.62 -24.68 2.88
C SER A 416 -40.98 -26.15 2.60
N GLN A 417 -40.63 -26.68 1.41
CA GLN A 417 -40.94 -28.05 1.03
C GLN A 417 -39.92 -29.03 1.62
N PRO A 418 -40.34 -30.22 2.10
CA PRO A 418 -39.44 -31.20 2.71
C PRO A 418 -38.50 -31.88 1.72
N VAL A 419 -38.83 -31.87 0.42
CA VAL A 419 -38.04 -32.51 -0.65
C VAL A 419 -37.73 -31.47 -1.72
N VAL A 420 -36.46 -31.37 -2.11
CA VAL A 420 -36.00 -30.48 -3.18
C VAL A 420 -36.28 -31.12 -4.54
N THR A 421 -37.07 -30.44 -5.35
CA THR A 421 -37.39 -30.85 -6.72
C THR A 421 -36.27 -30.50 -7.71
N ALA A 422 -36.26 -31.15 -8.88
CA ALA A 422 -35.30 -30.84 -9.94
C ALA A 422 -35.33 -29.38 -10.40
N LYS A 423 -36.52 -28.75 -10.42
CA LYS A 423 -36.66 -27.32 -10.74
C LYS A 423 -35.98 -26.43 -9.71
N GLN A 424 -36.07 -26.76 -8.43
CA GLN A 424 -35.40 -26.02 -7.37
C GLN A 424 -33.87 -26.17 -7.43
N TRP A 425 -33.37 -27.33 -7.83
CA TRP A 425 -31.94 -27.49 -8.13
C TRP A 425 -31.50 -26.64 -9.32
N ALA A 426 -32.32 -26.54 -10.37
CA ALA A 426 -32.04 -25.68 -11.52
C ALA A 426 -32.04 -24.18 -11.14
N GLU A 427 -33.01 -23.73 -10.33
CA GLU A 427 -33.07 -22.38 -9.76
C GLU A 427 -31.85 -22.10 -8.85
N ALA A 428 -31.42 -23.09 -8.05
CA ALA A 428 -30.24 -22.96 -7.20
C ALA A 428 -28.94 -22.83 -8.03
N LEU A 429 -28.84 -23.56 -9.14
CA LEU A 429 -27.72 -23.42 -10.08
C LEU A 429 -27.72 -22.05 -10.75
N GLU A 430 -28.87 -21.56 -11.20
CA GLU A 430 -29.02 -20.23 -11.78
C GLU A 430 -28.63 -19.14 -10.77
N ALA A 431 -29.12 -19.22 -9.53
CA ALA A 431 -28.75 -18.30 -8.46
C ALA A 431 -27.24 -18.33 -8.16
N SER A 432 -26.62 -19.51 -8.23
CA SER A 432 -25.18 -19.69 -8.07
C SER A 432 -24.37 -19.02 -9.16
N ILE A 433 -24.79 -19.19 -10.42
CA ILE A 433 -24.18 -18.55 -11.58
C ILE A 433 -24.31 -17.04 -11.47
N ALA A 434 -25.51 -16.52 -11.15
CA ALA A 434 -25.76 -15.10 -10.96
C ALA A 434 -24.85 -14.49 -9.87
N ALA A 435 -24.65 -15.22 -8.76
CA ALA A 435 -23.75 -14.79 -7.69
C ALA A 435 -22.28 -14.77 -8.14
N VAL A 436 -21.83 -15.77 -8.89
CA VAL A 436 -20.47 -15.80 -9.46
C VAL A 436 -20.28 -14.66 -10.46
N CYS A 437 -21.24 -14.39 -11.34
CA CYS A 437 -21.18 -13.26 -12.27
C CYS A 437 -21.08 -11.92 -11.50
N LYS A 438 -21.90 -11.74 -10.46
CA LYS A 438 -21.94 -10.51 -9.66
C LYS A 438 -20.64 -10.25 -8.90
N TYR A 439 -20.10 -11.25 -8.20
CA TYR A 439 -18.94 -11.06 -7.33
C TYR A 439 -17.61 -11.35 -8.03
N GLY A 440 -17.60 -12.21 -9.04
CA GLY A 440 -16.43 -12.53 -9.86
C GLY A 440 -16.22 -11.57 -11.03
N GLY A 441 -17.24 -10.80 -11.44
CA GLY A 441 -17.15 -9.83 -12.54
C GLY A 441 -17.00 -10.43 -13.93
N ALA A 442 -17.15 -11.75 -14.07
CA ALA A 442 -17.04 -12.47 -15.33
C ALA A 442 -18.43 -12.74 -15.94
N SER A 443 -18.47 -12.88 -17.27
CA SER A 443 -19.68 -13.21 -18.04
C SER A 443 -19.39 -14.34 -19.03
N ALA A 444 -20.42 -14.84 -19.71
CA ALA A 444 -20.23 -15.78 -20.81
C ALA A 444 -19.25 -15.20 -21.86
N GLY A 445 -18.36 -16.04 -22.38
CA GLY A 445 -17.29 -15.68 -23.32
C GLY A 445 -16.00 -15.17 -22.66
N TYR A 446 -15.91 -15.14 -21.32
CA TYR A 446 -14.73 -14.62 -20.62
C TYR A 446 -13.61 -15.64 -20.43
N ARG A 447 -13.83 -16.88 -20.88
CA ARG A 447 -12.92 -18.03 -20.73
C ARG A 447 -12.73 -18.39 -19.26
N THR A 448 -13.81 -18.79 -18.59
CA THR A 448 -13.86 -19.14 -17.17
C THR A 448 -14.81 -20.32 -16.92
N LEU A 449 -14.93 -20.77 -15.66
CA LEU A 449 -15.90 -21.80 -15.26
C LEU A 449 -17.36 -21.49 -15.66
N LEU A 450 -17.70 -20.21 -15.84
CA LEU A 450 -19.03 -19.78 -16.28
C LEU A 450 -19.36 -20.27 -17.69
N ASP A 451 -18.35 -20.44 -18.55
CA ASP A 451 -18.53 -20.94 -19.91
C ASP A 451 -18.95 -22.41 -19.95
N ALA A 452 -18.76 -23.15 -18.85
CA ALA A 452 -19.36 -24.47 -18.66
C ALA A 452 -20.73 -24.38 -17.97
N LEU A 453 -20.84 -23.61 -16.89
CA LEU A 453 -22.05 -23.62 -16.05
C LEU A 453 -23.25 -22.88 -16.68
N ILE A 454 -23.03 -21.81 -17.45
CA ILE A 454 -24.12 -21.06 -18.10
C ILE A 454 -24.84 -21.94 -19.12
N PRO A 455 -24.16 -22.58 -20.10
CA PRO A 455 -24.82 -23.51 -21.02
C PRO A 455 -25.53 -24.66 -20.30
N ALA A 456 -24.95 -25.18 -19.22
CA ALA A 456 -25.55 -26.22 -18.41
C ALA A 456 -26.87 -25.78 -17.78
N SER A 457 -26.90 -24.60 -17.12
CA SER A 457 -28.10 -24.06 -16.50
C SER A 457 -29.20 -23.78 -17.52
N THR A 458 -28.86 -23.16 -18.66
CA THR A 458 -29.83 -22.91 -19.74
C THR A 458 -30.47 -24.21 -20.22
N MET A 459 -29.66 -25.22 -20.57
CA MET A 459 -30.17 -26.51 -21.05
C MET A 459 -31.02 -27.22 -19.98
N LEU A 460 -30.59 -27.20 -18.71
CA LEU A 460 -31.34 -27.83 -17.62
C LEU A 460 -32.72 -27.17 -17.45
N GLN A 461 -32.78 -25.84 -17.46
CA GLN A 461 -34.04 -25.11 -17.34
C GLN A 461 -34.97 -25.38 -18.53
N GLU A 462 -34.45 -25.33 -19.76
CA GLU A 462 -35.23 -25.60 -20.97
C GLU A 462 -35.87 -26.99 -20.94
N ARG A 463 -35.09 -28.02 -20.59
CA ARG A 463 -35.55 -29.42 -20.56
C ARG A 463 -36.57 -29.68 -19.44
N LEU A 464 -36.32 -29.15 -18.24
CA LEU A 464 -37.28 -29.28 -17.13
C LEU A 464 -38.58 -28.50 -17.37
N ASN A 465 -38.53 -27.40 -18.12
CA ASN A 465 -39.72 -26.66 -18.54
C ASN A 465 -40.50 -27.34 -19.65
N ALA A 466 -39.81 -28.08 -20.53
CA ALA A 466 -40.44 -28.95 -21.53
C ALA A 466 -41.12 -30.18 -20.92
N GLY A 467 -40.83 -30.49 -19.65
CA GLY A 467 -41.39 -31.65 -18.94
C GLY A 467 -40.60 -32.94 -19.16
N ASP A 468 -39.35 -32.84 -19.63
CA ASP A 468 -38.46 -33.98 -19.77
C ASP A 468 -38.15 -34.61 -18.40
N ASP A 469 -37.80 -35.90 -18.40
CA ASP A 469 -37.34 -36.60 -17.20
C ASP A 469 -36.13 -35.88 -16.57
N PRO A 470 -36.12 -35.64 -15.24
CA PRO A 470 -35.02 -34.94 -14.58
C PRO A 470 -33.64 -35.54 -14.76
N CYS A 471 -33.50 -36.87 -14.80
CA CYS A 471 -32.20 -37.52 -15.00
C CYS A 471 -31.72 -37.32 -16.44
N ILE A 472 -32.63 -37.43 -17.42
CA ILE A 472 -32.31 -37.14 -18.82
C ILE A 472 -31.94 -35.66 -18.99
N ALA A 473 -32.70 -34.74 -18.40
CA ALA A 473 -32.43 -33.30 -18.44
C ALA A 473 -31.06 -32.96 -17.83
N PHE A 474 -30.67 -33.60 -16.73
CA PHE A 474 -29.37 -33.40 -16.09
C PHE A 474 -28.21 -33.94 -16.94
N VAL A 475 -28.40 -35.06 -17.64
CA VAL A 475 -27.37 -35.55 -18.58
C VAL A 475 -27.22 -34.63 -19.78
N LEU A 476 -28.32 -34.19 -20.40
CA LEU A 476 -28.27 -33.24 -21.51
C LEU A 476 -27.65 -31.90 -21.11
N SER A 477 -27.91 -31.41 -19.89
CA SER A 477 -27.24 -30.22 -19.38
C SER A 477 -25.74 -30.42 -19.14
N SER A 478 -25.31 -31.62 -18.76
CA SER A 478 -23.89 -31.95 -18.62
C SER A 478 -23.15 -31.99 -19.96
N GLU A 479 -23.80 -32.44 -21.03
CA GLU A 479 -23.26 -32.38 -22.38
C GLU A 479 -23.07 -30.92 -22.84
N ALA A 480 -24.04 -30.05 -22.52
CA ALA A 480 -23.93 -28.62 -22.76
C ALA A 480 -22.77 -27.98 -21.95
N ALA A 481 -22.57 -28.43 -20.69
CA ALA A 481 -21.44 -27.98 -19.86
C ALA A 481 -20.09 -28.32 -20.50
N LEU A 482 -19.94 -29.56 -20.99
CA LEU A 482 -18.73 -30.03 -21.63
C LEU A 482 -18.45 -29.29 -22.94
N ALA A 483 -19.47 -29.13 -23.80
CA ALA A 483 -19.35 -28.36 -25.03
C ALA A 483 -18.95 -26.90 -24.75
N GLY A 484 -19.53 -26.29 -23.72
CA GLY A 484 -19.17 -24.96 -23.24
C GLY A 484 -17.71 -24.88 -22.78
N ALA A 485 -17.27 -25.84 -21.97
CA ALA A 485 -15.88 -25.91 -21.53
C ALA A 485 -14.88 -26.11 -22.68
N GLU A 486 -15.20 -26.95 -23.67
CA GLU A 486 -14.33 -27.15 -24.84
C GLU A 486 -14.25 -25.91 -25.73
N SER A 487 -15.35 -25.18 -25.87
CA SER A 487 -15.42 -23.96 -26.69
C SER A 487 -14.51 -22.84 -26.20
N THR A 488 -14.06 -22.89 -24.95
CA THR A 488 -13.13 -21.93 -24.34
C THR A 488 -11.78 -21.83 -25.07
N LYS A 489 -11.39 -22.86 -25.84
CA LYS A 489 -10.22 -22.82 -26.74
C LYS A 489 -10.33 -21.72 -27.81
N HIS A 490 -11.55 -21.33 -28.16
CA HIS A 490 -11.82 -20.34 -29.20
C HIS A 490 -12.14 -18.96 -28.62
N MET A 491 -12.00 -18.78 -27.30
CA MET A 491 -12.33 -17.54 -26.59
C MET A 491 -11.07 -16.75 -26.23
N GLN A 492 -11.21 -15.43 -26.16
CA GLN A 492 -10.20 -14.56 -25.55
C GLN A 492 -10.46 -14.46 -24.05
N ALA A 493 -9.40 -14.59 -23.25
CA ALA A 493 -9.51 -14.44 -21.80
C ALA A 493 -9.77 -12.97 -21.44
N GLN A 494 -10.85 -12.72 -20.71
CA GLN A 494 -11.20 -11.40 -20.17
C GLN A 494 -11.17 -11.35 -18.64
N ALA A 495 -10.96 -12.49 -17.99
CA ALA A 495 -10.83 -12.60 -16.54
C ALA A 495 -9.76 -13.63 -16.16
N GLY A 496 -9.26 -13.50 -14.91
CA GLY A 496 -8.29 -14.43 -14.33
C GLY A 496 -6.89 -14.31 -14.91
N ARG A 497 -6.01 -15.25 -14.53
CA ARG A 497 -4.59 -15.26 -14.91
C ARG A 497 -4.37 -15.52 -16.40
N SER A 498 -5.34 -16.15 -17.07
CA SER A 498 -5.39 -16.35 -18.52
C SER A 498 -5.32 -15.05 -19.32
N THR A 499 -5.66 -13.90 -18.73
CA THR A 499 -5.56 -12.57 -19.39
C THR A 499 -4.12 -12.14 -19.69
N TYR A 500 -3.12 -12.76 -19.05
CA TYR A 500 -1.71 -12.41 -19.23
C TYR A 500 -1.05 -13.13 -20.40
N VAL A 501 -1.78 -14.03 -21.06
CA VAL A 501 -1.24 -14.99 -22.02
C VAL A 501 -1.77 -14.66 -23.43
N SER A 502 -0.94 -14.90 -24.46
CA SER A 502 -1.31 -14.60 -25.84
C SER A 502 -2.43 -15.52 -26.36
N GLY A 503 -3.23 -15.02 -27.32
CA GLY A 503 -4.32 -15.78 -27.94
C GLY A 503 -3.88 -17.11 -28.58
N GLU A 504 -2.66 -17.19 -29.11
CA GLU A 504 -2.10 -18.43 -29.68
C GLU A 504 -1.93 -19.54 -28.61
N ILE A 505 -1.44 -19.17 -27.43
CA ILE A 505 -1.27 -20.11 -26.32
C ILE A 505 -2.63 -20.48 -25.72
N LEU A 506 -3.56 -19.51 -25.62
CA LEU A 506 -4.93 -19.77 -25.16
C LEU A 506 -5.66 -20.79 -26.05
N ALA A 507 -5.41 -20.78 -27.37
CA ALA A 507 -6.01 -21.73 -28.31
C ALA A 507 -5.46 -23.16 -28.19
N SER A 508 -4.33 -23.35 -27.50
CA SER A 508 -3.70 -24.67 -27.36
C SER A 508 -4.40 -25.58 -26.35
N VAL A 509 -5.10 -25.01 -25.36
CA VAL A 509 -5.75 -25.74 -24.27
C VAL A 509 -7.07 -25.07 -23.84
N PRO A 510 -8.08 -25.86 -23.41
CA PRO A 510 -9.30 -25.28 -22.86
C PRO A 510 -9.02 -24.59 -21.52
N ASP A 511 -9.96 -23.78 -21.04
CA ASP A 511 -9.87 -23.18 -19.71
C ASP A 511 -9.90 -24.29 -18.63
N PRO A 512 -8.89 -24.36 -17.74
CA PRO A 512 -8.84 -25.37 -16.69
C PRO A 512 -10.04 -25.29 -15.74
N GLY A 513 -10.49 -24.07 -15.40
CA GLY A 513 -11.65 -23.86 -14.53
C GLY A 513 -12.95 -24.37 -15.15
N ALA A 514 -13.17 -24.09 -16.44
CA ALA A 514 -14.31 -24.62 -17.20
C ALA A 514 -14.29 -26.14 -17.32
N MET A 515 -13.13 -26.73 -17.63
CA MET A 515 -13.01 -28.19 -17.72
C MET A 515 -13.22 -28.87 -16.38
N ALA A 516 -12.71 -28.30 -15.29
CA ALA A 516 -12.97 -28.81 -13.96
C ALA A 516 -14.47 -28.75 -13.63
N ALA A 517 -15.12 -27.63 -13.97
CA ALA A 517 -16.55 -27.43 -13.77
C ALA A 517 -17.42 -28.43 -14.52
N ALA A 518 -17.17 -28.58 -15.82
CA ALA A 518 -17.86 -29.56 -16.64
C ALA A 518 -17.64 -30.99 -16.12
N SER A 519 -16.41 -31.34 -15.72
CA SER A 519 -16.08 -32.72 -15.32
C SER A 519 -16.80 -33.18 -14.07
N TRP A 520 -16.86 -32.36 -13.00
CA TRP A 520 -17.61 -32.75 -11.81
C TRP A 520 -19.12 -32.76 -12.06
N TYR A 521 -19.62 -31.84 -12.89
CA TYR A 521 -21.03 -31.75 -13.22
C TYR A 521 -21.49 -32.98 -14.04
N THR A 522 -20.71 -33.38 -15.04
CA THR A 522 -20.95 -34.59 -15.84
C THR A 522 -20.86 -35.85 -15.01
N ALA A 523 -19.87 -35.98 -14.13
CA ALA A 523 -19.74 -37.14 -13.27
C ALA A 523 -20.94 -37.30 -12.32
N ALA A 524 -21.41 -36.20 -11.74
CA ALA A 524 -22.63 -36.20 -10.94
C ALA A 524 -23.86 -36.64 -11.76
N ALA A 525 -24.04 -36.08 -12.98
CA ALA A 525 -25.18 -36.41 -13.83
C ALA A 525 -25.22 -37.89 -14.24
N LEU A 526 -24.08 -38.43 -14.68
CA LEU A 526 -23.97 -39.83 -15.08
C LEU A 526 -24.19 -40.78 -13.90
N ALA A 527 -23.63 -40.49 -12.72
CA ALA A 527 -23.81 -41.33 -11.55
C ALA A 527 -25.26 -41.39 -11.07
N VAL A 528 -25.98 -40.26 -11.13
CA VAL A 528 -27.42 -40.23 -10.82
C VAL A 528 -28.21 -41.04 -11.84
N LYS A 529 -27.93 -40.89 -13.14
CA LYS A 529 -28.59 -41.67 -14.20
C LYS A 529 -28.32 -43.16 -14.07
N ASP A 530 -27.08 -43.59 -13.81
CA ASP A 530 -26.72 -45.00 -13.75
C ASP A 530 -27.40 -45.72 -12.58
N LYS A 531 -27.59 -45.02 -11.46
CA LYS A 531 -28.20 -45.60 -10.25
C LYS A 531 -29.72 -45.46 -10.18
N TYR A 532 -30.29 -44.42 -10.80
CA TYR A 532 -31.72 -44.08 -10.66
C TYR A 532 -32.47 -43.85 -11.97
N GLY A 533 -31.79 -43.83 -13.11
CA GLY A 533 -32.40 -43.64 -14.44
C GLY A 533 -33.08 -44.87 -15.04
N ALA A 534 -33.14 -45.99 -14.31
CA ALA A 534 -33.76 -47.25 -14.73
C ALA A 534 -35.16 -47.49 -14.12
N SER A 535 -35.85 -46.45 -13.67
CA SER A 535 -37.19 -46.56 -13.07
C SER A 535 -38.19 -45.61 -13.74
N SER A 536 -38.36 -45.77 -15.05
CA SER A 536 -39.44 -45.16 -15.82
C SER A 536 -40.02 -46.16 -16.81
#